data_AF-A0A376FE10-F1
#
_entry.id   AF-A0A376FE10-F1
#
_cell.length_a   1.000
_cell.length_b   1.000
_cell.length_c   1.000
_cell.angle_alpha   90.00
_cell.angle_beta   90.00
_cell.angle_gamma   90.00
#
_symmetry.space_group_name_H-M   'P 1'
#
loop_
_entity.id
_entity.type
_entity.pdbx_description
1 polymer ?
#
loop_
_entity_poly.entity_id
_entity_poly.type
_entity_poly.pdbx_seq_one_letter_code
_entity_poly.pdbx_strand_id
1 'polypeptide(L)'
;MISRNDSALGLFNGDIGIALDCGQGLRVWFQMPDGSVKSFQPSRLPEHETAWAMTVHKSQGSEFNHAALILPTQLSPVITRELIYTAITRARQRLSLYADERVLVQAIATRTERRSGLGAIFESL
;
A
#
# COMPACT_ATOMS: atom_id res chain seq x y z
N MET A 1 -4.63 9.89 1.66
CA MET A 1 -4.60 8.93 0.55
C MET A 1 -6.01 8.72 0.07
N ILE A 2 -6.22 8.76 -1.24
CA ILE A 2 -7.53 8.57 -1.85
C ILE A 2 -7.94 7.09 -1.75
N SER A 3 -9.18 6.81 -1.35
CA SER A 3 -9.72 5.44 -1.26
C SER A 3 -10.63 5.07 -2.44
N ARG A 4 -11.08 6.06 -3.23
CA ARG A 4 -11.95 5.85 -4.38
C ARG A 4 -11.55 6.72 -5.57
N ASN A 5 -11.53 6.12 -6.76
CA ASN A 5 -11.24 6.83 -8.01
C ASN A 5 -12.24 7.97 -8.27
N ASP A 6 -11.71 9.09 -8.74
CA ASP A 6 -12.46 10.25 -9.23
C ASP A 6 -11.84 10.70 -10.56
N SER A 7 -12.53 10.41 -11.66
CA SER A 7 -12.07 10.74 -13.01
C SER A 7 -12.14 12.23 -13.33
N ALA A 8 -13.02 12.99 -12.68
CA ALA A 8 -13.16 14.43 -12.90
C ALA A 8 -11.96 15.19 -12.34
N LEU A 9 -11.41 14.72 -11.22
CA LEU A 9 -10.20 15.27 -10.61
C LEU A 9 -8.92 14.59 -11.11
N GLY A 10 -9.05 13.44 -11.77
CA GLY A 10 -7.91 12.62 -12.20
C GLY A 10 -7.16 12.01 -11.01
N LEU A 11 -7.87 11.72 -9.91
CA LEU A 11 -7.33 11.11 -8.70
C LEU A 11 -7.77 9.64 -8.63
N PHE A 12 -6.83 8.76 -8.29
CA PHE A 12 -7.05 7.32 -8.23
C PHE A 12 -6.83 6.76 -6.84
N ASN A 13 -7.40 5.60 -6.57
CA ASN A 13 -7.23 4.87 -5.32
C ASN A 13 -5.74 4.56 -5.11
N GLY A 14 -5.22 4.97 -3.95
CA GLY A 14 -3.79 4.89 -3.63
C GLY A 14 -3.04 6.22 -3.81
N ASP A 15 -3.61 7.23 -4.47
CA ASP A 15 -2.94 8.53 -4.63
C ASP A 15 -2.72 9.21 -3.28
N ILE A 16 -1.48 9.67 -3.06
CA ILE A 16 -1.04 10.32 -1.83
C ILE A 16 -0.94 11.81 -2.07
N GLY A 17 -1.75 12.57 -1.31
CA GLY A 17 -1.69 14.02 -1.28
C GLY A 17 -1.21 14.53 0.07
N ILE A 18 -0.55 15.69 0.07
CA ILE A 18 -0.06 16.37 1.27
C ILE A 18 -0.98 17.56 1.56
N ALA A 19 -1.59 17.57 2.74
CA ALA A 19 -2.37 18.71 3.22
C ALA A 19 -1.43 19.77 3.82
N LEU A 20 -1.48 20.98 3.27
CA LEU A 20 -0.59 22.07 3.67
C LEU A 20 -1.24 23.43 3.37
N ASP A 21 -0.99 24.39 4.25
CA ASP A 21 -1.39 25.78 4.05
C ASP A 21 -0.16 26.59 3.62
N CYS A 22 -0.24 27.21 2.44
CA CYS A 22 0.80 28.08 1.88
C CYS A 22 0.38 29.56 1.86
N GLY A 23 -0.49 29.99 2.79
CA GLY A 23 -0.98 31.38 2.88
C GLY A 23 -2.20 31.68 2.04
N GLN A 24 -2.81 30.67 1.41
CA GLN A 24 -4.08 30.78 0.67
C GLN A 24 -5.18 29.90 1.28
N GLY A 25 -4.98 29.49 2.54
CA GLY A 25 -5.81 28.51 3.23
C GLY A 25 -5.37 27.08 2.95
N LEU A 26 -5.95 26.15 3.72
CA LEU A 26 -5.63 24.73 3.64
C LEU A 26 -5.98 24.15 2.26
N ARG A 27 -4.99 23.54 1.62
CA ARG A 27 -5.15 22.80 0.36
C ARG A 27 -4.44 21.46 0.42
N VAL A 28 -4.84 20.53 -0.44
CA VAL A 28 -4.19 19.22 -0.57
C VAL A 28 -3.53 19.12 -1.93
N TRP A 29 -2.24 18.79 -1.94
CA TRP A 29 -1.37 18.83 -3.12
C TRP A 29 -1.00 17.42 -3.53
N PHE A 30 -1.17 17.12 -4.82
CA PHE A 30 -0.90 15.83 -5.44
C PHE A 30 0.11 16.01 -6.56
N GLN A 31 1.06 15.07 -6.64
CA GLN A 31 1.92 14.93 -7.81
C GLN A 31 1.17 14.10 -8.85
N MET A 32 0.97 14.67 -10.04
CA MET A 32 0.26 14.03 -11.14
C MET A 32 1.22 13.15 -11.97
N PRO A 33 0.71 12.19 -12.77
CA PRO A 33 1.55 11.33 -13.61
C PRO A 33 2.42 12.07 -14.64
N ASP A 34 1.99 13.27 -15.06
CA ASP A 34 2.75 14.15 -15.96
C ASP A 34 3.87 14.94 -15.24
N GLY A 35 4.05 14.72 -13.93
CA GLY A 35 5.01 15.42 -13.09
C GLY A 35 4.53 16.78 -12.58
N SER A 36 3.37 17.27 -13.02
CA SER A 36 2.78 18.51 -12.51
C SER A 36 2.28 18.33 -11.07
N VAL A 37 2.18 19.44 -10.33
CA VAL A 37 1.57 19.44 -9.00
C VAL A 37 0.23 20.15 -9.08
N LYS A 38 -0.84 19.46 -8.69
CA LYS A 38 -2.19 20.04 -8.61
C LYS A 38 -2.64 20.11 -7.17
N SER A 39 -3.38 21.17 -6.85
CA SER A 39 -3.95 21.34 -5.51
C SER A 39 -5.46 21.45 -5.55
N PHE A 40 -6.11 20.84 -4.57
CA PHE A 40 -7.56 20.83 -4.41
C PHE A 40 -7.95 21.37 -3.03
N GLN A 41 -9.16 21.94 -2.95
CA GLN A 41 -9.76 22.24 -1.66
C GLN A 41 -10.13 20.92 -0.96
N PRO A 42 -9.94 20.79 0.37
CA PRO A 42 -10.27 19.57 1.10
C PRO A 42 -11.70 19.08 0.87
N SER A 43 -12.67 20.00 0.76
CA SER A 43 -14.08 19.70 0.50
C SER A 43 -14.38 19.08 -0.87
N ARG A 44 -13.44 19.15 -1.81
CA ARG A 44 -13.58 18.56 -3.16
C ARG A 44 -13.00 17.16 -3.26
N LEU A 45 -12.22 16.72 -2.28
CA LEU A 45 -11.59 15.42 -2.37
C LEU A 45 -12.65 14.31 -2.32
N PRO A 46 -12.48 13.24 -3.12
CA PRO A 46 -13.30 12.04 -2.96
C PRO A 46 -12.96 11.38 -1.61
N GLU A 47 -13.55 10.22 -1.35
CA GLU A 47 -13.29 9.46 -0.14
C GLU A 47 -11.77 9.26 0.07
N HIS A 48 -11.30 9.56 1.30
CA HIS A 48 -9.88 9.58 1.63
C HIS A 48 -9.64 9.26 3.10
N GLU A 49 -8.44 8.76 3.38
CA GLU A 49 -7.96 8.41 4.71
C GLU A 49 -6.57 9.00 4.98
N THR A 50 -6.18 9.08 6.25
CA THR A 50 -4.82 9.45 6.65
C THR A 50 -3.81 8.39 6.18
N ALA A 51 -2.63 8.83 5.74
CA ALA A 51 -1.64 7.97 5.07
C ALA A 51 -0.31 7.81 5.82
N TRP A 52 -0.29 8.03 7.14
CA TRP A 52 0.92 7.84 7.96
C TRP A 52 1.40 6.38 7.97
N ALA A 53 0.44 5.46 7.96
CA ALA A 53 0.66 4.04 7.80
C ALA A 53 -0.31 3.53 6.73
N MET A 54 0.12 2.55 5.96
CA MET A 54 -0.72 1.89 4.96
C MET A 54 -0.57 0.39 5.07
N THR A 55 -1.59 -0.33 4.61
CA THR A 55 -1.51 -1.79 4.52
C THR A 55 -0.57 -2.20 3.39
N VAL A 56 0.03 -3.38 3.51
CA VAL A 56 0.86 -3.95 2.42
C VAL A 56 0.09 -4.03 1.10
N HIS A 57 -1.19 -4.37 1.15
CA HIS A 57 -2.06 -4.40 -0.03
C HIS A 57 -2.17 -3.05 -0.72
N LYS A 58 -2.39 -1.97 0.04
CA LYS A 58 -2.49 -0.61 -0.52
C LYS A 58 -1.15 -0.07 -1.04
N SER A 59 -0.02 -0.66 -0.64
CA SER A 59 1.31 -0.29 -1.14
C SER A 59 1.71 -0.98 -2.46
N GLN A 60 0.88 -1.89 -2.99
CA GLN A 60 1.21 -2.63 -4.21
C GLN A 60 1.34 -1.67 -5.41
N GLY A 61 2.44 -1.80 -6.15
CA GLY A 61 2.77 -0.89 -7.25
C GLY A 61 3.52 0.37 -6.84
N SER A 62 3.58 0.70 -5.55
CA SER A 62 4.39 1.82 -5.02
C SER A 62 5.77 1.35 -4.56
N GLU A 63 6.77 2.23 -4.61
CA GLU A 63 8.10 1.98 -4.06
C GLU A 63 8.56 3.17 -3.22
N PHE A 64 9.33 2.89 -2.16
CA PHE A 64 9.83 3.89 -1.22
C PHE A 64 11.33 3.73 -1.04
N ASN A 65 12.08 4.83 -0.93
CA ASN A 65 13.52 4.76 -0.65
C ASN A 65 13.81 3.98 0.64
N HIS A 66 13.00 4.22 1.67
CA HIS A 66 13.00 3.46 2.92
C HIS A 66 11.57 3.01 3.24
N ALA A 67 11.35 1.72 3.46
CA ALA A 67 10.11 1.19 4.00
C ALA A 67 10.32 0.60 5.41
N ALA A 68 9.34 0.80 6.29
CA ALA A 68 9.28 0.17 7.61
C ALA A 68 8.08 -0.79 7.66
N LEU A 69 8.34 -2.09 7.87
CA LEU A 69 7.31 -3.12 8.01
C LEU A 69 7.05 -3.37 9.49
N ILE A 70 5.79 -3.28 9.90
CA ILE A 70 5.33 -3.63 11.25
C ILE A 70 4.42 -4.84 11.15
N LEU A 71 4.76 -5.90 11.89
CA LEU A 71 3.91 -7.08 12.08
C LEU A 71 3.27 -7.03 13.47
N PRO A 72 2.00 -7.44 13.61
CA PRO A 72 1.40 -7.57 14.93
C PRO A 72 2.06 -8.71 15.72
N THR A 73 1.94 -8.67 17.04
CA THR A 73 2.49 -9.69 17.95
C THR A 73 1.67 -11.00 17.94
N GLN A 74 0.45 -10.95 17.42
CA GLN A 74 -0.46 -12.10 17.34
C GLN A 74 -0.33 -12.80 15.99
N LEU A 75 -0.40 -14.13 16.01
CA LEU A 75 -0.51 -14.92 14.78
C LEU A 75 -1.85 -14.64 14.11
N SER A 76 -1.82 -14.38 12.80
CA SER A 76 -3.00 -14.13 11.99
C SER A 76 -2.85 -14.83 10.64
N PRO A 77 -3.93 -15.42 10.08
CA PRO A 77 -3.89 -16.07 8.77
C PRO A 77 -3.58 -15.10 7.62
N VAL A 78 -3.70 -13.79 7.87
CA VAL A 78 -3.36 -12.75 6.88
C VAL A 78 -1.84 -12.61 6.72
N ILE A 79 -1.05 -12.98 7.73
CA ILE A 79 0.41 -12.79 7.72
C ILE A 79 1.06 -14.01 7.09
N THR A 80 1.22 -13.96 5.76
CA THR A 80 1.79 -15.04 4.95
C THR A 80 3.15 -14.66 4.37
N ARG A 81 3.85 -15.65 3.79
CA ARG A 81 5.11 -15.46 3.08
C ARG A 81 4.99 -14.41 1.99
N GLU A 82 3.92 -14.47 1.20
CA GLU A 82 3.69 -13.53 0.10
C GLU A 82 3.47 -12.10 0.61
N LEU A 83 2.76 -11.91 1.74
CA LEU A 83 2.58 -10.58 2.34
C LEU A 83 3.93 -9.99 2.78
N ILE A 84 4.77 -10.78 3.45
CA ILE A 84 6.11 -10.32 3.86
C ILE A 84 6.97 -10.01 2.63
N TYR A 85 6.97 -10.89 1.64
CA TYR A 85 7.72 -10.69 0.39
C TYR A 85 7.32 -9.39 -0.32
N THR A 86 6.01 -9.14 -0.47
CA THR A 86 5.51 -7.90 -1.07
C THR A 86 5.99 -6.70 -0.28
N ALA A 87 5.88 -6.72 1.06
CA ALA A 87 6.31 -5.62 1.91
C ALA A 87 7.82 -5.33 1.78
N ILE A 88 8.66 -6.37 1.73
CA ILE A 88 10.12 -6.24 1.54
C ILE A 88 10.43 -5.55 0.21
N THR A 89 9.79 -5.98 -0.88
CA THR A 89 10.04 -5.42 -2.22
C THR A 89 9.47 -4.01 -2.43
N ARG A 90 8.80 -3.41 -1.43
CA ARG A 90 8.43 -1.98 -1.48
C ARG A 90 9.60 -1.07 -1.16
N ALA A 91 10.64 -1.57 -0.49
CA ALA A 91 11.85 -0.82 -0.18
C ALA A 91 12.83 -0.82 -1.37
N ARG A 92 13.22 0.36 -1.85
CA ARG A 92 14.23 0.51 -2.92
C ARG A 92 15.65 0.41 -2.39
N GLN A 93 15.91 0.97 -1.21
CA GLN A 93 17.27 1.07 -0.65
C GLN A 93 17.36 0.54 0.78
N ARG A 94 16.38 0.85 1.63
CA ARG A 94 16.43 0.49 3.06
C ARG A 94 15.12 -0.13 3.53
N LEU A 95 15.25 -1.17 4.35
CA LEU A 95 14.13 -1.80 5.05
C LEU A 95 14.39 -1.75 6.56
N SER A 96 13.35 -1.41 7.32
CA SER A 96 13.30 -1.64 8.77
C SER A 96 12.16 -2.61 9.07
N LEU A 97 12.41 -3.60 9.93
CA LEU A 97 11.43 -4.63 10.27
C LEU A 97 11.17 -4.61 11.78
N TYR A 98 9.89 -4.52 12.14
CA TYR A 98 9.40 -4.55 13.51
C TYR A 98 8.47 -5.76 13.64
N ALA A 99 8.97 -6.85 14.20
CA ALA A 99 8.23 -8.10 14.33
C ALA A 99 8.78 -8.94 15.48
N ASP A 100 7.90 -9.71 16.11
CA ASP A 100 8.33 -10.83 16.95
C ASP A 100 8.90 -11.94 16.07
N GLU A 101 10.05 -12.49 16.45
CA GLU A 101 10.74 -13.54 15.70
C GLU A 101 9.82 -14.74 15.44
N ARG A 102 9.03 -15.14 16.46
CA ARG A 102 8.04 -16.23 16.34
C ARG A 102 7.00 -15.97 15.25
N VAL A 103 6.47 -14.74 15.16
CA VAL A 103 5.46 -14.38 14.16
C VAL A 103 6.08 -14.39 12.77
N LEU A 104 7.28 -13.82 12.65
CA LEU A 104 8.01 -13.75 11.38
C LEU A 104 8.32 -15.15 10.83
N VAL A 105 8.89 -16.04 11.65
CA VAL A 105 9.24 -17.41 11.25
C VAL A 105 7.99 -18.17 10.81
N GLN A 106 6.90 -18.08 11.56
CA GLN A 106 5.64 -18.74 11.20
C GLN A 106 5.06 -18.20 9.89
N ALA A 107 5.09 -16.88 9.70
CA ALA A 107 4.58 -16.26 8.48
C ALA A 107 5.41 -16.65 7.25
N ILE A 108 6.74 -16.72 7.36
CA ILE A 108 7.63 -17.21 6.30
C ILE A 108 7.34 -18.69 5.98
N ALA A 109 7.03 -19.52 6.97
CA ALA A 109 6.65 -20.91 6.74
C ALA A 109 5.27 -21.06 6.06
N THR A 110 4.37 -20.10 6.25
CA THR A 110 2.98 -20.15 5.77
C THR A 110 2.85 -19.61 4.34
N ARG A 111 2.62 -20.50 3.37
CA ARG A 111 2.35 -20.13 1.97
C ARG A 111 0.87 -19.85 1.77
N THR A 112 0.54 -18.84 0.97
CA THR A 112 -0.85 -18.61 0.53
C THR A 112 -1.28 -19.70 -0.46
N GLU A 113 -2.22 -20.54 -0.06
CA GLU A 113 -2.82 -21.54 -0.94
C GLU A 113 -4.07 -21.00 -1.63
N ARG A 114 -4.11 -21.10 -2.96
CA ARG A 114 -5.29 -20.75 -3.76
C ARG A 114 -5.77 -22.00 -4.49
N ARG A 115 -6.93 -22.51 -4.06
CA ARG A 115 -7.56 -23.66 -4.70
C ARG A 115 -8.30 -23.19 -5.95
N SER A 116 -7.88 -23.67 -7.11
CA SER A 116 -8.53 -23.44 -8.40
C SER A 116 -8.41 -24.68 -9.30
N GLY A 117 -9.30 -24.80 -10.29
CA GLY A 117 -9.24 -25.89 -11.26
C GLY A 117 -8.14 -25.76 -12.32
N LEU A 118 -7.47 -24.60 -12.39
CA LEU A 118 -6.49 -24.32 -13.47
C LEU A 118 -5.32 -25.30 -13.47
N GLY A 119 -4.81 -25.68 -12.30
CA GLY A 119 -3.71 -26.65 -12.19
C GLY A 119 -4.07 -27.99 -12.83
N ALA A 120 -5.23 -28.54 -12.46
CA ALA A 120 -5.73 -29.80 -13.01
C ALA A 120 -6.00 -29.72 -14.52
N ILE A 121 -6.52 -28.58 -15.01
CA ILE A 121 -6.77 -28.38 -16.45
C ILE A 121 -5.46 -28.47 -17.23
N PHE A 122 -4.39 -27.79 -16.78
CA PHE A 122 -3.10 -27.83 -17.46
C PHE A 122 -2.35 -29.17 -17.35
N GLU A 123 -2.66 -29.99 -16.34
CA GLU A 123 -2.12 -31.36 -16.23
C GLU A 123 -2.83 -32.36 -17.16
N SER A 124 -4.03 -32.03 -17.63
CA SER A 124 -4.83 -32.87 -18.52
C SER A 124 -4.64 -32.59 -20.02
N LEU A 125 -3.84 -31.57 -20.36
CA LEU A 125 -3.43 -31.20 -21.73
C LEU A 125 -2.11 -31.87 -22.10
#